data_AF-A0A2I1HA05-F1
#
_entry.id   AF-A0A2I1HA05-F1
#
_cell.length_a   1.000
_cell.length_b   1.000
_cell.length_c   1.000
_cell.angle_alpha   90.00
_cell.angle_beta   90.00
_cell.angle_gamma   90.00
#
_symmetry.space_group_name_H-M   'P 1'
#
loop_
_entity.id
_entity.type
_entity.pdbx_description
1 polymer ?
#
loop_
_entity_poly.entity_id
_entity_poly.type
_entity_poly.pdbx_seq_one_letter_code
_entity_poly.pdbx_strand_id
1 'polypeptide(L)'
;MSLFYVILIDPLPEPHVVNITEVNTLSDGKDISKDKLTFAHLKDLILTATKCISPTIFKRIHEVKPLWKVEELVVGTNKWGELEEIAKEETEQKLRDFGGVNIFPNYNFPDEHVHIIVTVEPPPPATTALKNSRLGGLRGTVYSGQENGYFYEGVDLTSSTTYKRESTINRLLECLCKERIILIRSPPMTGKTSLGQLLETRLLQLDVVQNGSARVFRISLIWMENLIDPKWTFAEGFEKLMKITWDDFLQQCGHTKTYLIIDEVQKIYRQANQEPHHGGNAFWNAFKRIMQNLQLFIVALASYGHYGAYATRGDHSVMDISPVNGLTMKNKWGYKDICYTQEEFEVYFNQFCEVHLKEKLDSLSFDAIFSYLKSHDFNDNLKAIRAYYPATDLSDEERAIVDAVLFKKGGLDFETARIPNDGRLLKTNAHVDTGSNDSRIALLDFPAPLLRVTYLQNRFGTISRPKSSPSDFNEFIKLVFAKMSSKILQKSKGRGTDQRLLERVWQMEFYRASMQILSENNCASWAIEILRDGSKLLDHQRRFQKGDIYVPILKHAKKWALIDIHSSGIELPEPEERKKHDIYVICAENFESVRLIYPDREESVRLLGDEENLLEYNISDFIDDPMVTD
;
A
#
# COMPACT_ATOMS: atom_id res chain seq x y z
N MET A 1 -41.05 -11.31 -21.12
CA MET A 1 -39.94 -12.10 -20.53
C MET A 1 -40.53 -12.91 -19.39
N SER A 2 -40.24 -14.21 -19.32
CA SER A 2 -40.62 -15.06 -18.18
C SER A 2 -39.38 -15.25 -17.33
N LEU A 3 -39.42 -14.78 -16.08
CA LEU A 3 -38.34 -14.98 -15.12
C LEU A 3 -38.71 -16.11 -14.14
N PHE A 4 -37.73 -16.98 -13.87
CA PHE A 4 -37.85 -18.05 -12.89
C PHE A 4 -36.94 -17.75 -11.69
N TYR A 5 -37.45 -17.93 -10.47
CA TYR A 5 -36.78 -17.66 -9.21
C TYR A 5 -36.61 -18.97 -8.46
N VAL A 6 -35.39 -19.27 -8.03
CA VAL A 6 -35.07 -20.50 -7.29
C VAL A 6 -34.59 -20.10 -5.91
N ILE A 7 -35.18 -20.70 -4.87
CA ILE A 7 -34.74 -20.50 -3.49
C ILE A 7 -33.79 -21.65 -3.13
N LEU A 8 -32.54 -21.33 -2.76
CA LEU A 8 -31.53 -22.28 -2.29
C LEU A 8 -31.42 -22.24 -0.76
N ILE A 9 -31.00 -23.35 -0.17
CA ILE A 9 -30.86 -23.50 1.29
C ILE A 9 -29.56 -22.83 1.82
N ASP A 10 -28.52 -22.70 0.99
CA ASP A 10 -27.25 -22.04 1.34
C ASP A 10 -26.99 -20.90 0.33
N PRO A 11 -26.78 -19.64 0.77
CA PRO A 11 -26.63 -18.51 -0.12
C PRO A 11 -25.27 -18.51 -0.83
N LEU A 12 -25.28 -18.05 -2.09
CA LEU A 12 -24.07 -17.70 -2.81
C LEU A 12 -23.56 -16.33 -2.33
N PRO A 13 -22.23 -16.10 -2.31
CA PRO A 13 -21.66 -14.80 -1.90
C PRO A 13 -22.14 -13.63 -2.77
N GLU A 14 -22.49 -13.90 -4.03
CA GLU A 14 -23.04 -12.93 -4.98
C GLU A 14 -24.13 -13.59 -5.86
N PRO A 15 -25.12 -12.83 -6.36
CA PRO A 15 -26.12 -13.33 -7.31
C PRO A 15 -25.46 -13.86 -8.58
N HIS A 16 -25.84 -15.06 -9.02
CA HIS A 16 -25.28 -15.67 -10.22
C HIS A 16 -26.36 -15.99 -11.26
N VAL A 17 -26.08 -15.61 -12.50
CA VAL A 17 -27.01 -15.76 -13.63
C VAL A 17 -26.76 -17.09 -14.33
N VAL A 18 -27.80 -17.93 -14.41
CA VAL A 18 -27.78 -19.17 -15.20
C VAL A 18 -28.46 -18.90 -16.54
N ASN A 19 -27.66 -18.79 -17.59
CA ASN A 19 -28.16 -18.49 -18.93
C ASN A 19 -28.87 -19.70 -19.53
N ILE A 20 -30.13 -19.52 -19.94
CA ILE A 20 -30.89 -20.51 -20.71
C ILE A 20 -30.87 -20.10 -22.19
N THR A 21 -30.18 -20.88 -23.01
CA THR A 21 -30.06 -20.70 -24.46
C THR A 21 -31.06 -21.56 -25.22
N GLU A 22 -31.16 -21.40 -26.55
CA GLU A 22 -32.04 -22.25 -27.39
C GLU A 22 -31.70 -23.74 -27.29
N VAL A 23 -30.43 -24.05 -27.02
CA VAL A 23 -29.91 -25.38 -26.72
C VAL A 23 -29.04 -25.27 -25.47
N ASN A 24 -29.29 -26.09 -24.46
CA ASN A 24 -28.63 -26.06 -23.16
C ASN A 24 -27.94 -27.39 -22.91
N THR A 25 -26.65 -27.37 -22.55
CA THR A 25 -25.89 -28.59 -22.25
C THR A 25 -26.02 -28.91 -20.76
N LEU A 26 -26.54 -30.10 -20.46
CA LEU A 26 -26.68 -30.63 -19.10
C LEU A 26 -25.35 -31.15 -18.55
N SER A 27 -25.31 -31.45 -17.26
CA SER A 27 -24.13 -31.96 -16.56
C SER A 27 -23.63 -33.30 -17.11
N ASP A 28 -24.50 -34.09 -17.76
CA ASP A 28 -24.18 -35.34 -18.43
C ASP A 28 -23.70 -35.16 -19.90
N GLY A 29 -23.55 -33.92 -20.35
CA GLY A 29 -23.10 -33.56 -21.69
C GLY A 29 -24.18 -33.62 -22.76
N LYS A 30 -25.44 -33.90 -22.41
CA LYS A 30 -26.55 -33.88 -23.38
C LYS A 30 -27.08 -32.48 -23.60
N ASP A 31 -27.31 -32.18 -24.87
CA ASP A 31 -27.95 -30.94 -25.29
C ASP A 31 -29.48 -31.08 -25.28
N ILE A 32 -30.15 -30.11 -24.67
CA ILE A 32 -31.60 -30.02 -24.65
C ILE A 32 -32.10 -28.66 -25.12
N SER A 33 -33.07 -28.69 -26.02
CA SER A 33 -33.73 -27.48 -26.49
C SER A 33 -34.54 -26.81 -25.37
N LYS A 34 -34.55 -25.48 -25.36
CA LYS A 34 -35.28 -24.63 -24.40
C LYS A 34 -36.74 -25.06 -24.21
N ASP A 35 -37.43 -25.41 -25.30
CA ASP A 35 -38.84 -25.79 -25.28
C ASP A 35 -39.10 -27.18 -24.66
N LYS A 36 -38.03 -27.95 -24.43
CA LYS A 36 -38.07 -29.28 -23.79
C LYS A 36 -37.46 -29.27 -22.39
N LEU A 37 -37.08 -28.10 -21.87
CA LEU A 37 -36.57 -27.99 -20.51
C LEU A 37 -37.64 -28.43 -19.52
N THR A 38 -37.26 -29.38 -18.68
CA THR A 38 -38.07 -29.81 -17.54
C THR A 38 -37.45 -29.22 -16.28
N PHE A 39 -38.19 -29.30 -15.17
CA PHE A 39 -37.69 -28.88 -13.88
C PHE A 39 -36.37 -29.56 -13.49
N ALA A 40 -36.24 -30.86 -13.79
CA ALA A 40 -35.01 -31.60 -13.54
C ALA A 40 -33.82 -31.03 -14.33
N HIS A 41 -34.06 -30.60 -15.58
CA HIS A 41 -33.05 -30.00 -16.44
C HIS A 41 -32.62 -28.61 -15.94
N LEU A 42 -33.57 -27.78 -15.50
CA LEU A 42 -33.25 -26.46 -14.91
C LEU A 42 -32.44 -26.59 -13.61
N LYS A 43 -32.82 -27.54 -12.75
CA LYS A 43 -32.09 -27.84 -11.50
C LYS A 43 -30.65 -28.26 -11.81
N ASP A 44 -30.46 -29.10 -12.83
CA ASP A 44 -29.15 -29.57 -13.25
C ASP A 44 -28.27 -28.45 -13.80
N LEU A 45 -28.83 -27.53 -14.60
CA LEU A 45 -28.12 -26.35 -15.11
C LEU A 45 -27.66 -25.43 -13.97
N ILE A 46 -28.52 -25.20 -12.97
CA ILE A 46 -28.18 -24.38 -11.79
C ILE A 46 -27.08 -25.05 -10.95
N LEU A 47 -27.19 -26.35 -10.69
CA LEU A 47 -26.18 -27.11 -9.95
C LEU A 47 -24.83 -27.09 -10.67
N THR A 48 -24.84 -27.21 -11.99
CA THR A 48 -23.63 -27.17 -12.82
C THR A 48 -22.95 -25.80 -12.77
N ALA A 49 -23.70 -24.72 -12.94
CA ALA A 49 -23.17 -23.37 -12.83
C ALA A 49 -22.60 -23.10 -11.43
N THR A 50 -23.28 -23.58 -10.39
CA THR A 50 -22.87 -23.38 -8.99
C THR A 50 -21.60 -24.14 -8.62
N LYS A 51 -21.37 -25.32 -9.21
CA LYS A 51 -20.15 -26.12 -9.02
C LYS A 51 -18.88 -25.35 -9.41
N CYS A 52 -18.93 -24.53 -10.45
CA CYS A 52 -17.80 -23.75 -10.94
C CYS A 52 -17.46 -22.55 -10.05
N ILE A 53 -18.41 -22.08 -9.23
CA ILE A 53 -18.27 -20.89 -8.39
C ILE A 53 -17.76 -21.25 -7.00
N SER A 54 -18.30 -22.31 -6.39
CA SER A 54 -17.88 -22.74 -5.05
C SER A 54 -18.03 -24.26 -4.87
N PRO A 55 -16.91 -25.01 -4.91
CA PRO A 55 -16.91 -26.46 -4.70
C PRO A 55 -17.43 -26.87 -3.31
N THR A 56 -17.31 -25.97 -2.33
CA THR A 56 -17.74 -26.16 -0.93
C THR A 56 -19.26 -26.04 -0.79
N ILE A 57 -19.89 -25.09 -1.51
CA ILE A 57 -21.34 -24.91 -1.54
C ILE A 57 -22.00 -26.06 -2.33
N PHE A 58 -21.37 -26.49 -3.43
CA PHE A 58 -21.85 -27.63 -4.23
C PHE A 58 -22.04 -28.93 -3.42
N LYS A 59 -21.18 -29.19 -2.41
CA LYS A 59 -21.33 -30.36 -1.51
C LYS A 59 -22.55 -30.28 -0.59
N ARG A 60 -23.17 -29.10 -0.42
CA ARG A 60 -24.28 -28.85 0.50
C ARG A 60 -25.64 -28.68 -0.20
N ILE A 61 -25.67 -28.38 -1.51
CA ILE A 61 -26.92 -28.21 -2.29
C ILE A 61 -27.47 -29.56 -2.78
N HIS A 62 -27.95 -30.41 -1.88
CA HIS A 62 -28.72 -31.60 -2.28
C HIS A 62 -30.24 -31.45 -2.16
N GLU A 63 -30.73 -30.38 -1.53
CA GLU A 63 -32.17 -30.12 -1.38
C GLU A 63 -32.52 -28.71 -1.87
N VAL A 64 -33.08 -28.60 -3.07
CA VAL A 64 -33.72 -27.36 -3.58
C VAL A 64 -35.22 -27.50 -3.31
N LYS A 65 -35.87 -26.56 -2.59
CA LYS A 65 -37.22 -26.79 -2.04
C LYS A 65 -38.38 -26.02 -2.73
N PRO A 66 -38.34 -24.70 -3.03
CA PRO A 66 -39.35 -24.10 -3.93
C PRO A 66 -38.82 -23.22 -5.10
N LEU A 67 -39.61 -23.20 -6.20
CA LEU A 67 -39.38 -22.41 -7.42
C LEU A 67 -40.60 -21.50 -7.69
N TRP A 68 -40.35 -20.22 -7.94
CA TRP A 68 -41.37 -19.18 -8.17
C TRP A 68 -41.23 -18.57 -9.56
N LYS A 69 -42.35 -18.24 -10.22
CA LYS A 69 -42.36 -17.56 -11.52
C LYS A 69 -42.91 -16.15 -11.35
N VAL A 70 -42.23 -15.15 -11.90
CA VAL A 70 -42.72 -13.76 -11.96
C VAL A 70 -42.68 -13.29 -13.41
N GLU A 71 -43.78 -12.71 -13.88
CA GLU A 71 -43.94 -12.26 -15.26
C GLU A 71 -43.71 -10.73 -15.39
N GLU A 72 -43.38 -10.27 -16.60
CA GLU A 72 -43.29 -8.85 -16.96
C GLU A 72 -42.20 -8.05 -16.21
N LEU A 73 -41.01 -8.62 -16.06
CA LEU A 73 -39.84 -7.95 -15.51
C LEU A 73 -38.84 -7.61 -16.62
N VAL A 74 -38.34 -6.37 -16.60
CA VAL A 74 -37.33 -5.85 -17.53
C VAL A 74 -36.23 -5.18 -16.70
N VAL A 75 -34.96 -5.53 -16.95
CA VAL A 75 -33.80 -5.04 -16.20
C VAL A 75 -33.72 -3.51 -16.28
N GLY A 76 -33.45 -2.86 -15.14
CA GLY A 76 -33.36 -1.39 -15.04
C GLY A 76 -34.69 -0.66 -14.93
N THR A 77 -35.82 -1.36 -14.86
CA THR A 77 -37.12 -0.76 -14.56
C THR A 77 -37.36 -0.68 -13.05
N ASN A 78 -38.28 0.19 -12.61
CA ASN A 78 -38.66 0.28 -11.19
C ASN A 78 -39.13 -1.07 -10.63
N LYS A 79 -39.82 -1.87 -11.45
CA LYS A 79 -40.26 -3.23 -11.09
C LYS A 79 -39.07 -4.17 -10.86
N TRP A 80 -37.94 -3.97 -11.54
CA TRP A 80 -36.70 -4.71 -11.27
C TRP A 80 -36.07 -4.29 -9.93
N GLY A 81 -35.99 -2.98 -9.67
CA GLY A 81 -35.46 -2.47 -8.40
C GLY A 81 -36.31 -2.89 -7.18
N GLU A 82 -37.64 -2.85 -7.30
CA GLU A 82 -38.55 -3.30 -6.23
C GLU A 82 -38.34 -4.78 -5.88
N LEU A 83 -38.10 -5.61 -6.88
CA LEU A 83 -37.80 -7.02 -6.69
C LEU A 83 -36.42 -7.25 -6.05
N GLU A 84 -35.39 -6.47 -6.41
CA GLU A 84 -34.07 -6.52 -5.76
C GLU A 84 -34.15 -6.14 -4.27
N GLU A 85 -35.05 -5.22 -3.90
CA GLU A 85 -35.32 -4.90 -2.49
C GLU A 85 -36.11 -6.01 -1.79
N ILE A 86 -37.13 -6.59 -2.43
CA ILE A 86 -37.84 -7.76 -1.88
C ILE A 86 -36.88 -8.92 -1.63
N ALA A 87 -35.88 -9.10 -2.50
CA ALA A 87 -34.86 -10.13 -2.33
C ALA A 87 -33.95 -9.93 -1.11
N LYS A 88 -33.86 -8.71 -0.56
CA LYS A 88 -33.07 -8.40 0.64
C LYS A 88 -33.86 -8.55 1.94
N GLU A 89 -35.19 -8.49 1.88
CA GLU A 89 -36.09 -8.43 3.05
C GLU A 89 -36.73 -9.79 3.42
N GLU A 90 -36.24 -10.89 2.82
CA GLU A 90 -36.50 -12.28 3.25
C GLU A 90 -37.97 -12.69 3.43
N THR A 91 -38.90 -12.30 2.53
CA THR A 91 -40.33 -12.62 2.73
C THR A 91 -41.07 -13.09 1.47
N GLU A 92 -41.47 -14.38 1.44
CA GLU A 92 -42.30 -14.97 0.36
C GLU A 92 -43.66 -14.27 0.19
N GLN A 93 -44.21 -13.70 1.27
CA GLN A 93 -45.46 -12.94 1.22
C GLN A 93 -45.34 -11.74 0.28
N LYS A 94 -44.19 -11.04 0.30
CA LYS A 94 -43.92 -9.92 -0.61
C LYS A 94 -43.80 -10.39 -2.05
N LEU A 95 -43.23 -11.58 -2.31
CA LEU A 95 -43.18 -12.16 -3.65
C LEU A 95 -44.57 -12.52 -4.18
N ARG A 96 -45.50 -13.00 -3.32
CA ARG A 96 -46.91 -13.23 -3.71
C ARG A 96 -47.60 -11.91 -4.04
N ASP A 97 -47.42 -10.90 -3.20
CA ASP A 97 -48.04 -9.57 -3.37
C ASP A 97 -47.46 -8.85 -4.61
N PHE A 98 -46.22 -9.17 -4.99
CA PHE A 98 -45.54 -8.72 -6.21
C PHE A 98 -46.00 -9.45 -7.49
N GLY A 99 -46.93 -10.40 -7.38
CA GLY A 99 -47.47 -11.16 -8.50
C GLY A 99 -46.69 -12.44 -8.86
N GLY A 100 -45.84 -12.92 -7.94
CA GLY A 100 -45.13 -14.19 -8.08
C GLY A 100 -46.05 -15.40 -7.88
N VAL A 101 -45.93 -16.38 -8.77
CA VAL A 101 -46.69 -17.64 -8.74
C VAL A 101 -45.76 -18.76 -8.29
N ASN A 102 -46.07 -19.40 -7.16
CA ASN A 102 -45.36 -20.59 -6.70
C ASN A 102 -45.69 -21.77 -7.61
N ILE A 103 -44.68 -22.46 -8.09
CA ILE A 103 -44.83 -23.59 -9.01
C ILE A 103 -45.05 -24.92 -8.24
N PHE A 104 -44.96 -24.90 -6.90
CA PHE A 104 -45.28 -26.01 -5.99
C PHE A 104 -46.29 -25.61 -4.90
N PRO A 105 -47.45 -26.28 -4.79
CA PRO A 105 -48.37 -26.09 -3.68
C PRO A 105 -48.04 -27.04 -2.52
N ASN A 106 -48.04 -26.50 -1.31
CA ASN A 106 -48.06 -27.18 0.00
C ASN A 106 -46.71 -27.55 0.64
N TYR A 107 -46.12 -26.57 1.33
CA TYR A 107 -45.41 -26.79 2.59
C TYR A 107 -45.27 -25.45 3.33
N ASN A 108 -45.49 -25.42 4.66
CA ASN A 108 -45.24 -24.23 5.49
C ASN A 108 -43.79 -24.26 5.97
N PHE A 109 -43.09 -23.12 5.89
CA PHE A 109 -41.68 -23.00 6.28
C PHE A 109 -41.45 -21.93 7.37
N PRO A 110 -40.39 -22.07 8.20
CA PRO A 110 -39.96 -21.06 9.18
C PRO A 110 -39.07 -19.98 8.56
N ASP A 111 -39.10 -18.78 9.16
CA ASP A 111 -38.34 -17.56 8.80
C ASP A 111 -36.82 -17.80 8.84
N GLU A 112 -36.00 -17.19 7.94
CA GLU A 112 -34.64 -17.71 7.67
C GLU A 112 -33.92 -17.60 6.28
N HIS A 113 -34.38 -16.95 5.18
CA HIS A 113 -33.76 -17.21 3.83
C HIS A 113 -33.84 -16.08 2.74
N VAL A 114 -32.82 -16.00 1.85
CA VAL A 114 -32.60 -15.02 0.72
C VAL A 114 -32.48 -15.66 -0.69
N HIS A 115 -32.73 -14.90 -1.78
CA HIS A 115 -33.25 -15.29 -3.12
C HIS A 115 -32.26 -15.21 -4.34
N ILE A 116 -32.54 -15.92 -5.48
CA ILE A 116 -31.85 -15.81 -6.80
C ILE A 116 -32.83 -15.51 -7.96
N ILE A 117 -32.43 -14.64 -8.91
CA ILE A 117 -33.20 -14.16 -10.08
C ILE A 117 -32.67 -14.76 -11.41
N VAL A 118 -33.51 -15.33 -12.29
CA VAL A 118 -33.09 -15.84 -13.63
C VAL A 118 -33.85 -15.15 -14.77
N THR A 119 -33.15 -14.35 -15.59
CA THR A 119 -33.64 -13.66 -16.80
C THR A 119 -33.65 -14.52 -18.06
N VAL A 120 -34.58 -14.26 -19.00
CA VAL A 120 -34.60 -14.83 -20.36
C VAL A 120 -34.61 -13.67 -21.36
N GLU A 121 -33.52 -13.45 -22.11
CA GLU A 121 -33.38 -12.39 -23.11
C GLU A 121 -33.40 -12.89 -24.58
N PRO A 122 -33.76 -12.03 -25.56
CA PRO A 122 -33.95 -12.38 -26.99
C PRO A 122 -32.61 -12.54 -27.75
N PRO A 123 -32.59 -13.10 -28.97
CA PRO A 123 -31.35 -13.52 -29.62
C PRO A 123 -30.41 -12.34 -29.88
N PRO A 124 -29.08 -12.55 -29.75
CA PRO A 124 -28.10 -11.49 -29.92
C PRO A 124 -28.15 -10.92 -31.34
N PRO A 125 -27.87 -9.61 -31.51
CA PRO A 125 -27.69 -9.04 -32.84
C PRO A 125 -26.57 -9.80 -33.55
N ALA A 126 -26.80 -10.07 -34.84
CA ALA A 126 -25.88 -10.82 -35.67
C ALA A 126 -24.49 -10.17 -35.72
N THR A 127 -23.54 -10.75 -34.97
CA THR A 127 -22.14 -10.79 -35.36
C THR A 127 -21.67 -12.22 -35.23
N THR A 128 -21.68 -12.88 -36.38
CA THR A 128 -20.99 -14.13 -36.70
C THR A 128 -19.56 -14.16 -36.14
N ALA A 129 -19.19 -15.31 -35.60
CA ALA A 129 -17.85 -15.69 -35.19
C ALA A 129 -16.76 -15.28 -36.20
N LEU A 130 -15.69 -14.63 -35.71
CA LEU A 130 -14.30 -15.15 -35.77
C LEU A 130 -13.33 -14.15 -35.12
N LYS A 131 -12.44 -14.69 -34.26
CA LYS A 131 -11.06 -14.26 -33.98
C LYS A 131 -10.79 -12.75 -33.86
N ASN A 132 -10.57 -12.25 -32.63
CA ASN A 132 -9.40 -11.41 -32.28
C ASN A 132 -9.23 -11.18 -30.75
N SER A 133 -8.22 -11.86 -30.20
CA SER A 133 -7.32 -11.46 -29.09
C SER A 133 -7.86 -10.98 -27.73
N ARG A 134 -8.51 -11.85 -26.96
CA ARG A 134 -8.23 -11.94 -25.50
C ARG A 134 -8.19 -13.40 -25.11
N LEU A 135 -7.07 -13.86 -24.55
CA LEU A 135 -6.85 -15.25 -24.14
C LEU A 135 -7.68 -15.70 -22.92
N GLY A 136 -8.76 -14.97 -22.59
CA GLY A 136 -9.66 -15.26 -21.48
C GLY A 136 -9.07 -15.07 -20.07
N GLY A 137 -7.75 -14.96 -19.92
CA GLY A 137 -7.06 -14.66 -18.67
C GLY A 137 -6.75 -13.18 -18.48
N LEU A 138 -6.02 -12.90 -17.41
CA LEU A 138 -5.78 -11.56 -16.90
C LEU A 138 -5.13 -10.66 -17.95
N ARG A 139 -5.71 -9.48 -18.17
CA ARG A 139 -5.25 -8.43 -19.11
C ARG A 139 -4.93 -8.94 -20.53
N GLY A 140 -5.70 -9.93 -21.00
CA GLY A 140 -5.57 -10.49 -22.35
C GLY A 140 -4.56 -11.64 -22.49
N THR A 141 -4.04 -12.17 -21.37
CA THR A 141 -3.09 -13.29 -21.30
C THR A 141 -3.79 -14.61 -20.93
N VAL A 142 -3.05 -15.72 -20.77
CA VAL A 142 -3.59 -16.96 -20.14
C VAL A 142 -3.38 -17.02 -18.62
N TYR A 143 -2.82 -15.98 -18.00
CA TYR A 143 -2.58 -15.98 -16.55
C TYR A 143 -3.90 -15.92 -15.78
N SER A 144 -4.09 -16.82 -14.82
CA SER A 144 -5.32 -16.97 -14.03
C SER A 144 -5.26 -16.34 -12.64
N GLY A 145 -4.22 -15.56 -12.33
CA GLY A 145 -4.12 -14.84 -11.05
C GLY A 145 -5.11 -13.69 -10.97
N GLN A 146 -5.36 -13.22 -9.75
CA GLN A 146 -6.25 -12.10 -9.49
C GLN A 146 -5.48 -10.83 -9.10
N GLU A 147 -6.06 -9.66 -9.40
CA GLU A 147 -5.53 -8.32 -9.10
C GLU A 147 -6.13 -7.73 -7.82
N ASN A 148 -6.41 -8.56 -6.83
CA ASN A 148 -7.02 -8.17 -5.57
C ASN A 148 -6.29 -8.83 -4.39
N GLY A 149 -6.06 -8.07 -3.31
CA GLY A 149 -5.53 -8.59 -2.05
C GLY A 149 -4.17 -8.02 -1.61
N TYR A 150 -3.73 -8.47 -0.42
CA TYR A 150 -2.54 -7.99 0.32
C TYR A 150 -1.19 -8.09 -0.42
N PHE A 151 -1.13 -8.83 -1.53
CA PHE A 151 0.08 -9.06 -2.32
C PHE A 151 0.03 -8.41 -3.72
N TYR A 152 -1.03 -7.68 -4.03
CA TYR A 152 -1.18 -7.03 -5.33
C TYR A 152 -0.54 -5.64 -5.35
N GLU A 153 0.38 -5.39 -6.30
CA GLU A 153 1.14 -4.12 -6.37
C GLU A 153 0.38 -2.97 -7.08
N GLY A 154 -0.82 -3.26 -7.59
CA GLY A 154 -1.63 -2.29 -8.32
C GLY A 154 -2.70 -1.58 -7.47
N VAL A 155 -3.49 -0.73 -8.13
CA VAL A 155 -4.64 -0.04 -7.54
C VAL A 155 -5.95 -0.77 -7.84
N ASP A 156 -6.89 -0.65 -6.90
CA ASP A 156 -8.29 -1.01 -7.12
C ASP A 156 -8.98 0.08 -7.95
N LEU A 157 -9.29 -0.24 -9.21
CA LEU A 157 -9.92 0.69 -10.14
C LEU A 157 -11.41 0.94 -9.82
N THR A 158 -12.01 0.14 -8.93
CA THR A 158 -13.41 0.31 -8.49
C THR A 158 -13.52 1.22 -7.26
N SER A 159 -12.42 1.42 -6.53
CA SER A 159 -12.38 2.29 -5.36
C SER A 159 -12.62 3.76 -5.75
N SER A 160 -13.49 4.43 -4.98
CA SER A 160 -13.76 5.86 -5.11
C SER A 160 -12.55 6.74 -4.74
N THR A 161 -11.59 6.21 -3.99
CA THR A 161 -10.35 6.92 -3.61
C THR A 161 -9.23 6.78 -4.65
N THR A 162 -9.43 5.98 -5.70
CA THR A 162 -8.43 5.81 -6.76
C THR A 162 -8.49 6.98 -7.75
N TYR A 163 -7.51 7.87 -7.64
CA TYR A 163 -7.39 8.98 -8.57
C TYR A 163 -6.80 8.53 -9.92
N LYS A 164 -7.48 8.88 -11.02
CA LYS A 164 -7.19 8.34 -12.37
C LYS A 164 -6.00 8.98 -13.10
N ARG A 165 -5.49 10.11 -12.60
CA ARG A 165 -4.29 10.78 -13.15
C ARG A 165 -4.39 11.11 -14.64
N GLU A 166 -5.55 11.62 -15.08
CA GLU A 166 -5.85 11.79 -16.50
C GLU A 166 -4.79 12.64 -17.22
N SER A 167 -4.27 13.69 -16.59
CA SER A 167 -3.20 14.54 -17.13
C SER A 167 -1.92 13.74 -17.41
N THR A 168 -1.39 13.03 -16.40
CA THR A 168 -0.19 12.20 -16.55
C THR A 168 -0.40 11.08 -17.58
N ILE A 169 -1.56 10.43 -17.56
CA ILE A 169 -1.88 9.33 -18.49
C ILE A 169 -2.00 9.83 -19.93
N ASN A 170 -2.63 10.98 -20.17
CA ASN A 170 -2.72 11.58 -21.50
C ASN A 170 -1.34 11.98 -22.01
N ARG A 171 -0.49 12.59 -21.16
CA ARG A 171 0.91 12.89 -21.52
C ARG A 171 1.70 11.64 -21.87
N LEU A 172 1.52 10.55 -21.11
CA LEU A 172 2.18 9.27 -21.39
C LEU A 172 1.71 8.69 -22.72
N LEU A 173 0.40 8.73 -23.00
CA LEU A 173 -0.17 8.26 -24.25
C LEU A 173 0.33 9.06 -25.46
N GLU A 174 0.40 10.39 -25.35
CA GLU A 174 0.95 11.25 -26.40
C GLU A 174 2.42 10.94 -26.67
N CYS A 175 3.23 10.80 -25.62
CA CYS A 175 4.63 10.39 -25.73
C CYS A 175 4.74 9.01 -26.39
N LEU A 176 3.93 8.05 -25.96
CA LEU A 176 3.91 6.70 -26.51
C LEU A 176 3.57 6.69 -28.00
N CYS A 177 2.58 7.47 -28.43
CA CYS A 177 2.21 7.57 -29.85
C CYS A 177 3.31 8.19 -30.71
N LYS A 178 4.10 9.12 -30.16
CA LYS A 178 5.23 9.77 -30.86
C LYS A 178 6.45 8.86 -30.92
N GLU A 179 6.81 8.27 -29.78
CA GLU A 179 8.11 7.63 -29.57
C GLU A 179 8.07 6.10 -29.68
N ARG A 180 6.87 5.50 -29.73
CA ARG A 180 6.56 4.06 -29.79
C ARG A 180 7.00 3.24 -28.59
N ILE A 181 8.12 3.57 -27.95
CA ILE A 181 8.64 2.89 -26.78
C ILE A 181 8.91 3.93 -25.70
N ILE A 182 8.28 3.78 -24.54
CA ILE A 182 8.56 4.55 -23.33
C ILE A 182 9.07 3.61 -22.24
N LEU A 183 10.27 3.89 -21.74
CA LEU A 183 10.89 3.22 -20.61
C LEU A 183 10.74 4.10 -19.36
N ILE A 184 9.96 3.65 -18.39
CA ILE A 184 9.72 4.34 -17.13
C ILE A 184 10.61 3.70 -16.05
N ARG A 185 11.47 4.50 -15.41
CA ARG A 185 12.35 4.05 -14.33
C ARG A 185 12.17 4.88 -13.08
N SER A 186 11.89 4.23 -11.96
CA SER A 186 11.73 4.88 -10.65
C SER A 186 11.90 3.86 -9.51
N PRO A 187 12.16 4.27 -8.24
CA PRO A 187 12.33 3.33 -7.13
C PRO A 187 11.12 2.38 -6.94
N PRO A 188 11.26 1.27 -6.20
CA PRO A 188 10.12 0.46 -5.77
C PRO A 188 9.00 1.30 -5.11
N MET A 189 7.76 0.82 -5.16
CA MET A 189 6.58 1.44 -4.52
C MET A 189 6.20 2.86 -4.96
N THR A 190 6.76 3.38 -6.05
CA THR A 190 6.40 4.70 -6.62
C THR A 190 5.12 4.72 -7.46
N GLY A 191 4.35 3.63 -7.47
CA GLY A 191 3.11 3.53 -8.25
C GLY A 191 3.29 3.23 -9.74
N LYS A 192 4.42 2.61 -10.15
CA LYS A 192 4.65 2.18 -11.55
C LYS A 192 3.55 1.22 -12.04
N THR A 193 3.29 0.15 -11.31
CA THR A 193 2.25 -0.83 -11.62
C THR A 193 0.88 -0.17 -11.71
N SER A 194 0.56 0.72 -10.77
CA SER A 194 -0.66 1.52 -10.76
C SER A 194 -0.79 2.40 -12.01
N LEU A 195 0.29 3.09 -12.40
CA LEU A 195 0.34 3.87 -13.65
C LEU A 195 0.11 2.99 -14.88
N GLY A 196 0.68 1.78 -14.90
CA GLY A 196 0.46 0.78 -15.94
C GLY A 196 -1.01 0.36 -16.06
N GLN A 197 -1.69 0.11 -14.94
CA GLN A 197 -3.12 -0.23 -14.95
C GLN A 197 -4.02 0.94 -15.38
N LEU A 198 -3.70 2.16 -14.93
CA LEU A 198 -4.43 3.36 -15.35
C LEU A 198 -4.27 3.60 -16.85
N LEU A 199 -3.05 3.42 -17.38
CA LEU A 199 -2.80 3.50 -18.82
C LEU A 199 -3.56 2.42 -19.58
N GLU A 200 -3.55 1.17 -19.10
CA GLU A 200 -4.31 0.08 -19.70
C GLU A 200 -5.80 0.44 -19.80
N THR A 201 -6.38 0.93 -18.70
CA THR A 201 -7.78 1.35 -18.63
C THR A 201 -8.08 2.43 -19.67
N ARG A 202 -7.21 3.45 -19.78
CA ARG A 202 -7.35 4.51 -20.79
C ARG A 202 -7.25 3.99 -22.21
N LEU A 203 -6.31 3.07 -22.49
CA LEU A 203 -6.11 2.48 -23.81
C LEU A 203 -7.33 1.66 -24.23
N LEU A 204 -7.93 0.90 -23.30
CA LEU A 204 -9.13 0.12 -23.57
C LEU A 204 -10.31 1.00 -23.98
N GLN A 205 -10.38 2.24 -23.51
CA GLN A 205 -11.42 3.20 -23.86
C GLN A 205 -11.20 3.90 -25.22
N LEU A 206 -10.09 3.64 -25.92
CA LEU A 206 -9.86 4.23 -27.24
C LEU A 206 -10.80 3.60 -28.28
N ASP A 207 -11.37 4.43 -29.16
CA ASP A 207 -12.26 3.97 -30.24
C ASP A 207 -11.61 2.89 -31.11
N VAL A 208 -10.32 3.04 -31.40
CA VAL A 208 -9.55 2.06 -32.19
C VAL A 208 -9.41 0.71 -31.50
N VAL A 209 -9.52 0.65 -30.17
CA VAL A 209 -9.52 -0.62 -29.41
C VAL A 209 -10.94 -1.16 -29.32
N GLN A 210 -11.92 -0.30 -29.05
CA GLN A 210 -13.34 -0.67 -28.96
C GLN A 210 -13.89 -1.24 -30.28
N ASN A 211 -13.46 -0.71 -31.42
CA ASN A 211 -13.85 -1.22 -32.74
C ASN A 211 -12.99 -2.40 -33.24
N GLY A 212 -12.08 -2.92 -32.41
CA GLY A 212 -11.21 -4.06 -32.73
C GLY A 212 -10.03 -3.77 -33.68
N SER A 213 -9.79 -2.50 -34.04
CA SER A 213 -8.66 -2.12 -34.91
C SER A 213 -7.30 -2.15 -34.20
N ALA A 214 -7.31 -2.20 -32.87
CA ALA A 214 -6.15 -2.25 -32.02
C ALA A 214 -6.39 -3.19 -30.83
N ARG A 215 -5.30 -3.72 -30.26
CA ARG A 215 -5.32 -4.60 -29.09
C ARG A 215 -4.37 -4.11 -28.00
N VAL A 216 -4.71 -4.41 -26.76
CA VAL A 216 -3.95 -3.99 -25.56
C VAL A 216 -3.61 -5.23 -24.74
N PHE A 217 -2.35 -5.35 -24.36
CA PHE A 217 -1.86 -6.38 -23.45
C PHE A 217 -1.09 -5.75 -22.31
N ARG A 218 -1.27 -6.28 -21.10
CA ARG A 218 -0.41 -5.98 -19.96
C ARG A 218 0.16 -7.28 -19.41
N ILE A 219 1.47 -7.33 -19.25
CA ILE A 219 2.20 -8.49 -18.74
C ILE A 219 3.17 -8.05 -17.64
N SER A 220 3.53 -8.96 -16.75
CA SER A 220 4.66 -8.78 -15.83
C SER A 220 5.66 -9.91 -16.04
N LEU A 221 6.95 -9.59 -16.00
CA LEU A 221 7.99 -10.62 -16.08
C LEU A 221 8.03 -11.53 -14.84
N ILE A 222 7.50 -11.07 -13.70
CA ILE A 222 7.28 -11.92 -12.51
C ILE A 222 6.22 -13.00 -12.80
N TRP A 223 5.19 -12.69 -13.60
CA TRP A 223 4.20 -13.70 -13.98
C TRP A 223 4.83 -14.82 -14.83
N MET A 224 5.80 -14.48 -15.68
CA MET A 224 6.52 -15.47 -16.49
C MET A 224 7.41 -16.37 -15.63
N GLU A 225 8.13 -15.79 -14.68
CA GLU A 225 8.95 -16.52 -13.72
C GLU A 225 8.13 -17.53 -12.92
N ASN A 226 6.95 -17.13 -12.43
CA ASN A 226 6.06 -18.03 -11.68
C ASN A 226 5.47 -19.18 -12.53
N LEU A 227 5.45 -19.04 -13.85
CA LEU A 227 4.92 -20.07 -14.77
C LEU A 227 5.99 -21.09 -15.21
N ILE A 228 7.28 -20.87 -14.91
CA ILE A 228 8.39 -21.66 -15.45
C ILE A 228 9.45 -21.97 -14.36
N ASP A 229 9.83 -23.25 -14.25
CA ASP A 229 10.94 -23.76 -13.41
C ASP A 229 12.29 -23.10 -13.77
N PRO A 230 13.29 -23.03 -12.87
CA PRO A 230 14.02 -21.82 -12.46
C PRO A 230 14.98 -21.24 -13.53
N LYS A 231 15.10 -21.89 -14.70
CA LYS A 231 15.85 -21.40 -15.87
C LYS A 231 14.84 -21.10 -16.98
N TRP A 232 14.37 -19.86 -17.01
CA TRP A 232 13.46 -19.37 -18.04
C TRP A 232 14.14 -18.35 -18.95
N THR A 233 13.70 -18.28 -20.20
CA THR A 233 13.99 -17.19 -21.13
C THR A 233 12.75 -16.36 -21.44
N PHE A 234 12.94 -15.09 -21.81
CA PHE A 234 11.85 -14.19 -22.20
C PHE A 234 10.95 -14.80 -23.29
N ALA A 235 11.53 -15.42 -24.31
CA ALA A 235 10.78 -16.03 -25.40
C ALA A 235 9.88 -17.18 -24.91
N GLU A 236 10.41 -18.09 -24.08
CA GLU A 236 9.65 -19.21 -23.52
C GLU A 236 8.57 -18.72 -22.52
N GLY A 237 8.92 -17.76 -21.67
CA GLY A 237 8.01 -17.10 -20.74
C GLY A 237 6.83 -16.46 -21.46
N PHE A 238 7.14 -15.68 -22.51
CA PHE A 238 6.16 -15.03 -23.36
C PHE A 238 5.27 -16.06 -24.07
N GLU A 239 5.85 -17.10 -24.65
CA GLU A 239 5.08 -18.15 -25.34
C GLU A 239 4.10 -18.86 -24.39
N LYS A 240 4.53 -19.21 -23.17
CA LYS A 240 3.63 -19.85 -22.21
C LYS A 240 2.50 -18.92 -21.76
N LEU A 241 2.81 -17.64 -21.55
CA LEU A 241 1.88 -16.61 -21.08
C LEU A 241 0.89 -16.15 -22.16
N MET A 242 1.33 -16.11 -23.42
CA MET A 242 0.58 -15.55 -24.55
C MET A 242 0.09 -16.62 -25.54
N LYS A 243 0.50 -17.89 -25.37
CA LYS A 243 0.23 -19.00 -26.30
C LYS A 243 0.61 -18.69 -27.75
N ILE A 244 1.62 -17.86 -27.92
CA ILE A 244 2.18 -17.44 -29.20
C ILE A 244 3.66 -17.12 -28.99
N THR A 245 4.51 -17.55 -29.92
CA THR A 245 5.94 -17.22 -29.86
C THR A 245 6.14 -15.71 -29.97
N TRP A 246 7.25 -15.20 -29.43
CA TRP A 246 7.58 -13.78 -29.55
C TRP A 246 7.70 -13.32 -31.01
N ASP A 247 8.29 -14.13 -31.89
CA ASP A 247 8.46 -13.79 -33.30
C ASP A 247 7.14 -13.75 -34.07
N ASP A 248 6.23 -14.71 -33.82
CA ASP A 248 4.89 -14.72 -34.41
C ASP A 248 4.07 -13.53 -33.90
N PHE A 249 4.21 -13.18 -32.61
CA PHE A 249 3.59 -11.99 -32.05
C PHE A 249 4.07 -10.71 -32.75
N LEU A 250 5.38 -10.57 -32.96
CA LEU A 250 5.95 -9.45 -33.71
C LEU A 250 5.47 -9.42 -35.16
N GLN A 251 5.30 -10.58 -35.81
CA GLN A 251 4.73 -10.65 -37.15
C GLN A 251 3.29 -10.13 -37.19
N GLN A 252 2.45 -10.52 -36.22
CA GLN A 252 1.08 -10.00 -36.12
C GLN A 252 1.06 -8.49 -35.87
N CYS A 253 2.01 -7.95 -35.11
CA CYS A 253 2.15 -6.50 -34.90
C CYS A 253 2.53 -5.73 -36.17
N GLY A 254 2.95 -6.40 -37.24
CA GLY A 254 3.10 -5.78 -38.56
C GLY A 254 1.77 -5.39 -39.21
N HIS A 255 0.67 -6.04 -38.81
CA HIS A 255 -0.64 -5.87 -39.43
C HIS A 255 -1.70 -5.30 -38.47
N THR A 256 -1.53 -5.50 -37.16
CA THR A 256 -2.48 -5.08 -36.14
C THR A 256 -1.83 -4.14 -35.14
N LYS A 257 -2.42 -2.97 -34.95
CA LYS A 257 -1.97 -2.00 -33.94
C LYS A 257 -2.04 -2.63 -32.55
N THR A 258 -0.91 -2.66 -31.85
CA THR A 258 -0.78 -3.37 -30.57
C THR A 258 -0.12 -2.46 -29.53
N TYR A 259 -0.77 -2.34 -28.38
CA TYR A 259 -0.21 -1.71 -27.19
C TYR A 259 0.22 -2.80 -26.20
N LEU A 260 1.45 -2.72 -25.71
CA LEU A 260 2.04 -3.69 -24.79
C LEU A 260 2.63 -2.97 -23.58
N ILE A 261 2.07 -3.23 -22.40
CA ILE A 261 2.58 -2.74 -21.13
C ILE A 261 3.33 -3.89 -20.46
N ILE A 262 4.60 -3.69 -20.13
CA ILE A 262 5.46 -4.70 -19.51
C ILE A 262 5.91 -4.17 -18.16
N ASP A 263 5.46 -4.84 -17.10
CA ASP A 263 5.94 -4.60 -15.74
C ASP A 263 7.19 -5.42 -15.44
N GLU A 264 8.03 -4.91 -14.53
CA GLU A 264 9.23 -5.60 -14.04
C GLU A 264 10.27 -5.90 -15.14
N VAL A 265 10.41 -5.02 -16.14
CA VAL A 265 11.29 -5.24 -17.32
C VAL A 265 12.78 -5.37 -16.94
N GLN A 266 13.19 -4.90 -15.76
CA GLN A 266 14.58 -5.01 -15.31
C GLN A 266 15.04 -6.47 -15.15
N LYS A 267 14.12 -7.44 -15.04
CA LYS A 267 14.44 -8.88 -15.02
C LYS A 267 15.23 -9.33 -16.24
N ILE A 268 15.11 -8.63 -17.37
CA ILE A 268 15.81 -8.96 -18.62
C ILE A 268 16.88 -7.93 -18.97
N TYR A 269 17.38 -7.15 -18.00
CA TYR A 269 18.55 -6.28 -18.19
C TYR A 269 19.84 -7.09 -18.30
N ARG A 270 20.93 -6.42 -18.70
CA ARG A 270 22.26 -7.02 -18.73
C ARG A 270 23.14 -6.44 -17.63
N GLN A 271 24.01 -7.27 -17.09
CA GLN A 271 25.23 -6.81 -16.43
C GLN A 271 26.17 -6.21 -17.49
N ALA A 272 26.88 -5.13 -17.17
CA ALA A 272 27.92 -4.57 -18.03
C ALA A 272 28.87 -5.67 -18.54
N ASN A 273 29.09 -5.67 -19.86
CA ASN A 273 29.89 -6.66 -20.60
C ASN A 273 29.34 -8.10 -20.64
N GLN A 274 28.09 -8.32 -20.22
CA GLN A 274 27.42 -9.62 -20.33
C GLN A 274 26.17 -9.55 -21.21
N GLU A 275 25.66 -10.74 -21.56
CA GLU A 275 24.37 -10.89 -22.22
C GLU A 275 23.21 -10.55 -21.25
N PRO A 276 22.07 -10.05 -21.76
CA PRO A 276 20.90 -9.82 -20.94
C PRO A 276 20.41 -11.09 -20.25
N HIS A 277 20.00 -10.95 -18.99
CA HIS A 277 19.41 -12.00 -18.18
C HIS A 277 18.18 -12.59 -18.86
N HIS A 278 17.93 -13.88 -18.57
CA HIS A 278 16.77 -14.63 -19.08
C HIS A 278 16.60 -14.50 -20.60
N GLY A 279 17.68 -14.48 -21.38
CA GLY A 279 17.60 -14.38 -22.84
C GLY A 279 16.96 -13.07 -23.34
N GLY A 280 17.07 -11.98 -22.56
CA GLY A 280 16.46 -10.68 -22.86
C GLY A 280 16.82 -10.09 -24.22
N ASN A 281 17.89 -10.55 -24.87
CA ASN A 281 18.24 -10.20 -26.24
C ASN A 281 17.08 -10.34 -27.23
N ALA A 282 16.24 -11.36 -27.08
CA ALA A 282 15.07 -11.55 -27.94
C ALA A 282 14.15 -10.33 -27.92
N PHE A 283 13.96 -9.73 -26.74
CA PHE A 283 13.18 -8.51 -26.56
C PHE A 283 13.93 -7.26 -27.07
N TRP A 284 15.17 -7.06 -26.62
CA TRP A 284 15.92 -5.84 -26.92
C TRP A 284 16.32 -5.71 -28.40
N ASN A 285 16.65 -6.82 -29.07
CA ASN A 285 16.96 -6.80 -30.50
C ASN A 285 15.73 -6.47 -31.36
N ALA A 286 14.52 -6.68 -30.85
CA ALA A 286 13.30 -6.32 -31.55
C ALA A 286 13.06 -4.80 -31.62
N PHE A 287 13.71 -3.99 -30.77
CA PHE A 287 13.46 -2.54 -30.70
C PHE A 287 13.69 -1.82 -32.03
N LYS A 288 14.75 -2.17 -32.76
CA LYS A 288 15.00 -1.58 -34.08
C LYS A 288 13.85 -1.84 -35.04
N ARG A 289 13.35 -3.08 -35.06
CA ARG A 289 12.21 -3.49 -35.90
C ARG A 289 10.92 -2.78 -35.47
N ILE A 290 10.71 -2.61 -34.16
CA ILE A 290 9.56 -1.88 -33.59
C ILE A 290 9.56 -0.41 -34.01
N MET A 291 10.71 0.25 -33.89
CA MET A 291 10.86 1.67 -34.25
C MET A 291 10.68 1.93 -35.74
N GLN A 292 11.06 0.97 -36.60
CA GLN A 292 11.02 1.15 -38.05
C GLN A 292 9.66 0.81 -38.65
N ASN A 293 9.16 -0.41 -38.42
CA ASN A 293 8.14 -0.99 -39.32
C ASN A 293 6.96 -1.70 -38.61
N LEU A 294 6.94 -1.81 -37.28
CA LEU A 294 5.82 -2.49 -36.58
C LEU A 294 4.81 -1.50 -36.03
N GLN A 295 3.54 -1.90 -35.94
CA GLN A 295 2.52 -1.13 -35.23
C GLN A 295 2.47 -1.52 -33.73
N LEU A 296 3.65 -1.69 -33.11
CA LEU A 296 3.80 -2.07 -31.71
C LEU A 296 4.22 -0.86 -30.87
N PHE A 297 3.46 -0.58 -29.82
CA PHE A 297 3.67 0.50 -28.87
C PHE A 297 3.93 -0.08 -27.48
N ILE A 298 5.09 0.20 -26.88
CA ILE A 298 5.53 -0.43 -25.63
C ILE A 298 5.69 0.61 -24.53
N VAL A 299 5.09 0.33 -23.36
CA VAL A 299 5.47 0.97 -22.10
C VAL A 299 6.14 -0.07 -21.22
N ALA A 300 7.42 0.13 -20.92
CA ALA A 300 8.21 -0.76 -20.10
C ALA A 300 8.46 -0.10 -18.74
N LEU A 301 8.00 -0.74 -17.67
CA LEU A 301 8.14 -0.27 -16.30
C LEU A 301 9.30 -0.99 -15.63
N ALA A 302 10.22 -0.24 -15.04
CA ALA A 302 11.37 -0.79 -14.35
C ALA A 302 11.68 -0.05 -13.05
N SER A 303 12.23 -0.79 -12.08
CA SER A 303 12.80 -0.15 -10.89
C SER A 303 14.19 0.46 -11.18
N TYR A 304 14.54 1.59 -10.55
CA TYR A 304 15.90 2.16 -10.64
C TYR A 304 16.93 1.17 -10.09
N GLY A 305 18.16 1.27 -10.61
CA GLY A 305 19.36 0.69 -10.03
C GLY A 305 19.10 -0.68 -9.42
N HIS A 306 18.75 -1.67 -10.26
CA HIS A 306 18.50 -3.03 -9.81
C HIS A 306 19.81 -3.68 -9.30
N TYR A 307 20.28 -3.19 -8.17
CA TYR A 307 21.17 -3.86 -7.25
C TYR A 307 20.27 -4.63 -6.27
N GLY A 308 20.59 -5.89 -6.06
CA GLY A 308 20.11 -6.66 -4.91
C GLY A 308 18.93 -7.60 -5.17
N ALA A 309 17.93 -7.30 -6.01
CA ALA A 309 16.73 -8.15 -6.02
C ALA A 309 16.92 -9.58 -6.59
N TYR A 310 17.82 -9.79 -7.56
CA TYR A 310 18.06 -11.12 -8.14
C TYR A 310 19.54 -11.50 -8.37
N ALA A 311 20.50 -10.72 -7.86
CA ALA A 311 21.91 -11.11 -7.89
C ALA A 311 22.22 -12.07 -6.73
N THR A 312 21.97 -13.37 -6.93
CA THR A 312 22.22 -14.42 -5.92
C THR A 312 23.70 -14.73 -5.67
N ARG A 313 24.65 -13.96 -6.24
CA ARG A 313 26.13 -13.96 -6.04
C ARG A 313 26.81 -13.09 -7.10
N GLY A 314 27.77 -12.22 -6.72
CA GLY A 314 28.70 -11.59 -7.68
C GLY A 314 29.23 -10.22 -7.26
N ASP A 315 30.39 -9.85 -7.83
CA ASP A 315 31.14 -8.62 -7.56
C ASP A 315 30.34 -7.36 -7.94
N HIS A 316 30.21 -6.44 -6.98
CA HIS A 316 29.20 -5.37 -6.91
C HIS A 316 29.45 -4.15 -7.84
N SER A 317 30.33 -4.27 -8.83
CA SER A 317 30.75 -3.15 -9.69
C SER A 317 29.90 -2.96 -10.95
N VAL A 318 28.89 -3.80 -11.18
CA VAL A 318 28.21 -3.88 -12.47
C VAL A 318 26.72 -3.57 -12.35
N MET A 319 26.33 -2.32 -12.61
CA MET A 319 24.93 -1.93 -12.77
C MET A 319 24.27 -2.74 -13.89
N ASP A 320 23.06 -3.23 -13.64
CA ASP A 320 22.19 -3.72 -14.71
C ASP A 320 21.71 -2.53 -15.55
N ILE A 321 22.18 -2.46 -16.78
CA ILE A 321 21.87 -1.37 -17.71
C ILE A 321 20.91 -1.93 -18.75
N SER A 322 19.85 -1.16 -19.07
CA SER A 322 19.05 -1.47 -20.25
C SER A 322 19.99 -1.61 -21.46
N PRO A 323 19.95 -2.73 -22.21
CA PRO A 323 20.87 -2.96 -23.32
C PRO A 323 20.81 -1.94 -24.46
N VAL A 324 19.86 -1.00 -24.41
CA VAL A 324 19.54 -0.11 -25.52
C VAL A 324 20.25 1.24 -25.39
N ASN A 325 21.34 1.38 -26.15
CA ASN A 325 22.00 2.67 -26.41
C ASN A 325 21.20 3.60 -27.36
N GLY A 326 20.10 3.10 -27.96
CA GLY A 326 19.30 3.81 -28.99
C GLY A 326 18.07 4.57 -28.49
N LEU A 327 17.73 4.54 -27.20
CA LEU A 327 16.60 5.33 -26.66
C LEU A 327 17.06 6.74 -26.31
N THR A 328 16.38 7.73 -26.87
CA THR A 328 16.63 9.15 -26.57
C THR A 328 16.05 9.52 -25.20
N MET A 329 16.33 10.74 -24.70
CA MET A 329 15.70 11.23 -23.48
C MET A 329 14.17 11.31 -23.57
N LYS A 330 13.61 11.45 -24.77
CA LYS A 330 12.14 11.49 -24.97
C LYS A 330 11.47 10.14 -24.68
N ASN A 331 12.21 9.05 -24.80
CA ASN A 331 11.74 7.70 -24.52
C ASN A 331 11.84 7.33 -23.03
N LYS A 332 12.43 8.19 -22.19
CA LYS A 332 12.79 7.85 -20.80
C LYS A 332 11.99 8.72 -19.84
N TRP A 333 11.20 8.09 -19.00
CA TRP A 333 10.52 8.74 -17.89
C TRP A 333 11.20 8.35 -16.59
N GLY A 334 11.47 9.33 -15.73
CA GLY A 334 12.05 9.13 -14.42
C GLY A 334 11.03 9.19 -13.29
N TYR A 335 11.51 9.20 -12.05
CA TYR A 335 10.67 9.40 -10.86
C TYR A 335 9.80 10.66 -10.96
N LYS A 336 10.39 11.81 -11.32
CA LYS A 336 9.67 13.09 -11.45
C LYS A 336 8.54 13.05 -12.48
N ASP A 337 8.70 12.27 -13.55
CA ASP A 337 7.68 12.14 -14.60
C ASP A 337 6.45 11.37 -14.14
N ILE A 338 6.57 10.54 -13.11
CA ILE A 338 5.46 9.73 -12.60
C ILE A 338 4.93 10.21 -11.25
N CYS A 339 5.54 11.22 -10.64
CA CYS A 339 4.98 11.89 -9.47
C CYS A 339 3.64 12.55 -9.83
N TYR A 340 2.77 12.73 -8.84
CA TYR A 340 1.61 13.59 -9.01
C TYR A 340 2.08 14.99 -9.40
N THR A 341 1.40 15.59 -10.37
CA THR A 341 1.44 17.06 -10.51
C THR A 341 0.79 17.70 -9.28
N GLN A 342 1.00 18.99 -9.08
CA GLN A 342 0.38 19.69 -7.95
C GLN A 342 -1.15 19.59 -8.02
N GLU A 343 -1.72 19.80 -9.21
CA GLU A 343 -3.17 19.73 -9.42
C GLU A 343 -3.71 18.31 -9.20
N GLU A 344 -2.99 17.29 -9.68
CA GLU A 344 -3.36 15.90 -9.44
C GLU A 344 -3.30 15.54 -7.95
N PHE A 345 -2.27 16.03 -7.23
CA PHE A 345 -2.12 15.78 -5.80
C PHE A 345 -3.23 16.46 -4.99
N GLU A 346 -3.57 17.70 -5.33
CA GLU A 346 -4.68 18.43 -4.68
C GLU A 346 -6.00 17.69 -4.85
N VAL A 347 -6.32 17.19 -6.04
CA VAL A 347 -7.56 16.42 -6.25
C VAL A 347 -7.52 15.10 -5.49
N TYR A 348 -6.41 14.36 -5.55
CA TYR A 348 -6.23 13.12 -4.80
C TYR A 348 -6.39 13.37 -3.29
N PHE A 349 -5.77 14.42 -2.76
CA PHE A 349 -5.83 14.78 -1.35
C PHE A 349 -7.26 15.18 -0.94
N ASN A 350 -7.98 15.91 -1.79
CA ASN A 350 -9.38 16.28 -1.52
C ASN A 350 -10.29 15.05 -1.44
N GLN A 351 -10.14 14.11 -2.37
CA GLN A 351 -10.89 12.85 -2.34
C GLN A 351 -10.57 12.04 -1.09
N PHE A 352 -9.29 12.00 -0.70
CA PHE A 352 -8.86 11.37 0.54
C PHE A 352 -9.53 12.02 1.77
N CYS A 353 -9.54 13.36 1.84
CA CYS A 353 -10.19 14.09 2.93
C CYS A 353 -11.70 13.82 2.98
N GLU A 354 -12.40 13.85 1.85
CA GLU A 354 -13.84 13.61 1.81
C GLU A 354 -14.20 12.19 2.29
N VAL A 355 -13.40 11.18 1.94
CA VAL A 355 -13.65 9.79 2.33
C VAL A 355 -13.25 9.52 3.79
N HIS A 356 -12.06 9.95 4.19
CA HIS A 356 -11.49 9.58 5.49
C HIS A 356 -11.78 10.58 6.61
N LEU A 357 -11.82 11.88 6.29
CA LEU A 357 -12.12 12.94 7.25
C LEU A 357 -13.60 13.32 7.25
N LYS A 358 -14.37 12.92 6.22
CA LYS A 358 -15.78 13.33 6.01
C LYS A 358 -15.94 14.85 5.96
N GLU A 359 -14.87 15.55 5.57
CA GLU A 359 -14.81 17.01 5.45
C GLU A 359 -14.28 17.36 4.05
N LYS A 360 -14.78 18.47 3.50
CA LYS A 360 -14.21 19.07 2.28
C LYS A 360 -12.95 19.84 2.62
N LEU A 361 -12.04 19.99 1.66
CA LEU A 361 -10.78 20.71 1.85
C LEU A 361 -11.01 22.15 2.35
N ASP A 362 -11.98 22.86 1.79
CA ASP A 362 -12.28 24.25 2.18
C ASP A 362 -12.82 24.38 3.62
N SER A 363 -13.24 23.25 4.21
CA SER A 363 -13.70 23.15 5.60
C SER A 363 -12.70 22.44 6.52
N LEU A 364 -11.55 21.99 6.00
CA LEU A 364 -10.61 21.16 6.74
C LEU A 364 -10.00 21.96 7.88
N SER A 365 -10.41 21.63 9.11
CA SER A 365 -9.85 22.25 10.30
C SER A 365 -8.60 21.51 10.77
N PHE A 366 -7.67 22.23 11.43
CA PHE A 366 -6.57 21.57 12.15
C PHE A 366 -7.10 20.49 13.09
N ASP A 367 -8.23 20.75 13.75
CA ASP A 367 -8.84 19.85 14.73
C ASP A 367 -9.23 18.52 14.06
N ALA A 368 -9.84 18.54 12.87
CA ALA A 368 -10.20 17.35 12.12
C ALA A 368 -8.96 16.53 11.67
N ILE A 369 -7.95 17.20 11.10
CA ILE A 369 -6.69 16.56 10.67
C ILE A 369 -6.00 15.92 11.86
N PHE A 370 -5.83 16.68 12.95
CA PHE A 370 -5.12 16.23 14.13
C PHE A 370 -5.84 15.06 14.82
N SER A 371 -7.17 15.11 14.92
CA SER A 371 -7.96 13.99 15.43
C SER A 371 -7.82 12.74 14.56
N TYR A 372 -7.81 12.87 13.24
CA TYR A 372 -7.60 11.73 12.34
C TYR A 372 -6.20 11.15 12.44
N LEU A 373 -5.15 11.97 12.43
CA LEU A 373 -3.76 11.48 12.57
C LEU A 373 -3.51 10.76 13.90
N LYS A 374 -4.29 11.07 14.95
CA LYS A 374 -4.26 10.37 16.24
C LYS A 374 -5.19 9.15 16.32
N SER A 375 -6.04 8.95 15.33
CA SER A 375 -7.06 7.89 15.37
C SER A 375 -6.44 6.50 15.23
N HIS A 376 -7.17 5.48 15.70
CA HIS A 376 -6.82 4.09 15.42
C HIS A 376 -6.88 3.80 13.92
N ASP A 377 -7.89 4.31 13.22
CA ASP A 377 -8.07 4.12 11.77
C ASP A 377 -6.84 4.56 10.96
N PHE A 378 -6.28 5.74 11.25
CA PHE A 378 -5.06 6.19 10.57
C PHE A 378 -3.87 5.26 10.86
N ASN A 379 -3.70 4.85 12.11
CA ASN A 379 -2.62 3.93 12.51
C ASN A 379 -2.79 2.54 11.86
N ASP A 380 -4.00 2.04 11.74
CA ASP A 380 -4.27 0.73 11.14
C ASP A 380 -4.10 0.77 9.63
N ASN A 381 -4.54 1.85 8.97
CA ASN A 381 -4.22 2.12 7.57
C ASN A 381 -2.71 2.18 7.34
N LEU A 382 -1.98 2.85 8.23
CA LEU A 382 -0.53 2.97 8.17
C LEU A 382 0.18 1.63 8.37
N LYS A 383 -0.34 0.74 9.20
CA LYS A 383 0.19 -0.64 9.35
C LYS A 383 -0.15 -1.54 8.16
N ALA A 384 -1.19 -1.21 7.40
CA ALA A 384 -1.61 -1.99 6.23
C ALA A 384 -0.84 -1.62 4.96
N ILE A 385 -0.11 -0.50 4.93
CA ILE A 385 0.66 -0.14 3.73
C ILE A 385 1.86 -1.07 3.55
N ARG A 386 2.19 -1.37 2.29
CA ARG A 386 3.30 -2.25 1.93
C ARG A 386 4.67 -1.77 2.44
N ALA A 387 4.84 -0.46 2.59
CA ALA A 387 6.07 0.15 3.11
C ALA A 387 6.19 0.06 4.64
N TYR A 388 5.13 -0.34 5.35
CA TYR A 388 5.22 -0.58 6.78
C TYR A 388 5.95 -1.89 7.02
N TYR A 389 6.98 -1.81 7.85
CA TYR A 389 7.84 -2.94 8.16
C TYR A 389 7.89 -3.15 9.68
N PRO A 390 7.25 -4.20 10.23
CA PRO A 390 7.32 -4.49 11.66
C PRO A 390 8.76 -4.71 12.09
N ALA A 391 9.17 -4.16 13.25
CA ALA A 391 10.51 -4.39 13.78
C ALA A 391 10.78 -5.87 14.12
N THR A 392 9.70 -6.64 14.33
CA THR A 392 9.72 -8.11 14.52
C THR A 392 10.14 -8.88 13.28
N ASP A 393 9.99 -8.29 12.09
CA ASP A 393 10.26 -8.95 10.81
C ASP A 393 11.70 -8.71 10.32
N LEU A 394 12.46 -7.89 11.06
CA LEU A 394 13.88 -7.60 10.84
C LEU A 394 14.74 -8.63 11.58
N SER A 395 15.77 -9.16 10.90
CA SER A 395 16.87 -9.86 11.59
C SER A 395 17.59 -8.90 12.53
N ASP A 396 18.41 -9.42 13.44
CA ASP A 396 19.15 -8.57 14.38
C ASP A 396 20.13 -7.62 13.64
N GLU A 397 20.75 -8.09 12.55
CA GLU A 397 21.60 -7.26 11.69
C GLU A 397 20.81 -6.21 10.90
N GLU A 398 19.64 -6.56 10.36
CA GLU A 398 18.76 -5.60 9.69
C GLU A 398 18.28 -4.53 10.67
N ARG A 399 17.88 -4.95 11.87
CA ARG A 399 17.42 -4.07 12.94
C ARG A 399 18.52 -3.12 13.37
N ALA A 400 19.76 -3.59 13.49
CA ALA A 400 20.92 -2.75 13.78
C ALA A 400 21.10 -1.60 12.77
N ILE A 401 20.94 -1.89 11.46
CA ILE A 401 21.03 -0.88 10.41
C ILE A 401 19.86 0.11 10.48
N VAL A 402 18.63 -0.38 10.69
CA VAL A 402 17.44 0.48 10.79
C VAL A 402 17.50 1.37 12.03
N ASP A 403 17.93 0.82 13.17
CA ASP A 403 18.18 1.59 14.38
C ASP A 403 19.27 2.66 14.11
N ALA A 404 20.37 2.32 13.43
CA ALA A 404 21.41 3.31 13.08
C ALA A 404 20.88 4.50 12.24
N VAL A 405 20.06 4.23 11.22
CA VAL A 405 19.45 5.26 10.35
C VAL A 405 18.37 6.07 11.08
N LEU A 406 17.69 5.46 12.06
CA LEU A 406 16.66 6.13 12.88
C LEU A 406 17.21 7.36 13.60
N PHE A 407 18.48 7.34 14.02
CA PHE A 407 19.12 8.41 14.79
C PHE A 407 19.85 9.46 13.95
N LYS A 408 20.03 9.26 12.64
CA LYS A 408 20.75 10.19 11.78
C LYS A 408 19.81 10.98 10.88
N LYS A 409 19.80 12.32 11.01
CA LYS A 409 19.00 13.20 10.16
C LYS A 409 19.66 13.24 8.78
N GLY A 410 18.92 12.93 7.71
CA GLY A 410 19.44 12.88 6.34
C GLY A 410 20.07 11.54 5.95
N GLY A 411 19.87 10.48 6.75
CA GLY A 411 20.33 9.14 6.43
C GLY A 411 21.75 8.83 6.87
N LEU A 412 22.22 7.62 6.55
CA LEU A 412 23.55 7.11 6.90
C LEU A 412 24.17 6.38 5.71
N ASP A 413 25.43 6.71 5.42
CA ASP A 413 26.22 6.02 4.41
C ASP A 413 26.47 4.57 4.83
N PHE A 414 26.15 3.65 3.93
CA PHE A 414 26.37 2.22 4.12
C PHE A 414 27.00 1.60 2.89
N GLU A 415 28.00 0.75 3.08
CA GLU A 415 28.51 -0.10 2.00
C GLU A 415 27.38 -1.04 1.53
N THR A 416 26.98 -0.93 0.26
CA THR A 416 25.85 -1.68 -0.29
C THR A 416 26.02 -3.20 -0.16
N ALA A 417 27.27 -3.68 -0.27
CA ALA A 417 27.64 -5.09 -0.11
C ALA A 417 27.47 -5.61 1.34
N ARG A 418 27.40 -4.72 2.33
CA ARG A 418 27.19 -5.08 3.75
C ARG A 418 25.74 -5.07 4.17
N ILE A 419 24.81 -4.65 3.30
CA ILE A 419 23.38 -4.71 3.61
C ILE A 419 22.96 -6.19 3.58
N PRO A 420 22.50 -6.76 4.71
CA PRO A 420 22.20 -8.18 4.83
C PRO A 420 21.03 -8.59 3.93
N ASN A 421 20.85 -9.92 3.81
CA ASN A 421 19.71 -10.53 3.10
C ASN A 421 19.52 -9.99 1.67
N ASP A 422 20.64 -9.88 0.94
CA ASP A 422 20.69 -9.40 -0.45
C ASP A 422 20.09 -8.00 -0.64
N GLY A 423 20.22 -7.12 0.35
CA GLY A 423 19.66 -5.76 0.27
C GLY A 423 18.16 -5.71 0.53
N ARG A 424 17.60 -6.66 1.30
CA ARG A 424 16.15 -6.74 1.60
C ARG A 424 15.57 -5.41 2.06
N LEU A 425 16.27 -4.64 2.90
CA LEU A 425 15.84 -3.31 3.38
C LEU A 425 15.50 -2.34 2.24
N LEU A 426 16.23 -2.39 1.13
CA LEU A 426 15.96 -1.55 -0.05
C LEU A 426 14.82 -2.13 -0.90
N LYS A 427 14.74 -3.46 -1.01
CA LYS A 427 13.68 -4.14 -1.80
C LYS A 427 12.30 -3.95 -1.19
N THR A 428 12.22 -4.00 0.14
CA THR A 428 10.98 -3.83 0.89
C THR A 428 10.65 -2.36 1.14
N ASN A 429 11.50 -1.44 0.67
CA ASN A 429 11.37 0.00 0.91
C ASN A 429 11.33 0.34 2.41
N ALA A 430 11.95 -0.50 3.26
CA ALA A 430 12.18 -0.15 4.66
C ALA A 430 13.13 1.06 4.74
N HIS A 431 14.12 1.08 3.85
CA HIS A 431 14.93 2.24 3.52
C HIS A 431 14.96 2.51 2.01
N VAL A 432 15.32 3.73 1.64
CA VAL A 432 15.65 4.15 0.29
C VAL A 432 17.10 4.61 0.25
N ASP A 433 17.75 4.41 -0.90
CA ASP A 433 19.00 5.10 -1.21
C ASP A 433 18.66 6.51 -1.73
N THR A 434 18.99 7.52 -0.93
CA THR A 434 18.75 8.93 -1.25
C THR A 434 19.87 9.56 -2.07
N GLY A 435 20.88 8.76 -2.43
CA GLY A 435 21.96 9.13 -3.33
C GLY A 435 23.28 9.32 -2.59
N SER A 436 24.26 8.51 -2.97
CA SER A 436 25.69 8.77 -2.75
C SER A 436 26.40 8.92 -4.10
N ASN A 437 27.49 9.69 -4.12
CA ASN A 437 28.31 9.87 -5.33
C ASN A 437 29.14 8.62 -5.69
N ASP A 438 29.25 7.64 -4.78
CA ASP A 438 29.94 6.36 -5.00
C ASP A 438 28.91 5.23 -5.12
N SER A 439 28.92 4.49 -6.22
CA SER A 439 28.00 3.36 -6.46
C SER A 439 28.14 2.20 -5.47
N ARG A 440 29.21 2.18 -4.65
CA ARG A 440 29.44 1.19 -3.59
C ARG A 440 28.84 1.59 -2.25
N ILE A 441 28.43 2.86 -2.13
CA ILE A 441 27.87 3.43 -0.90
C ILE A 441 26.43 3.85 -1.20
N ALA A 442 25.49 3.39 -0.40
CA ALA A 442 24.12 3.89 -0.41
C ALA A 442 23.93 4.85 0.76
N LEU A 443 23.29 5.99 0.51
CA LEU A 443 22.86 6.89 1.57
C LEU A 443 21.47 6.44 2.03
N LEU A 444 21.44 5.55 3.03
CA LEU A 444 20.20 4.94 3.51
C LEU A 444 19.40 5.93 4.36
N ASP A 445 18.16 6.20 3.98
CA ASP A 445 17.19 6.92 4.80
C ASP A 445 15.81 6.24 4.78
N PHE A 446 14.94 6.59 5.72
CA PHE A 446 13.54 6.20 5.68
C PHE A 446 12.85 6.85 4.46
N PRO A 447 11.95 6.15 3.75
CA PRO A 447 11.27 6.71 2.57
C PRO A 447 10.39 7.92 2.89
N ALA A 448 9.93 8.04 4.14
CA ALA A 448 9.15 9.17 4.62
C ALA A 448 9.36 9.39 6.13
N PRO A 449 9.28 10.64 6.62
CA PRO A 449 9.32 10.93 8.05
C PRO A 449 8.28 10.14 8.86
N LEU A 450 7.09 9.93 8.27
CA LEU A 450 6.03 9.15 8.90
C LEU A 450 6.43 7.69 9.15
N LEU A 451 7.11 7.06 8.19
CA LEU A 451 7.61 5.68 8.34
C LEU A 451 8.70 5.58 9.40
N ARG A 452 9.56 6.60 9.51
CA ARG A 452 10.54 6.72 10.61
C ARG A 452 9.85 6.76 11.97
N VAL A 453 8.83 7.60 12.13
CA VAL A 453 8.04 7.70 13.38
C VAL A 453 7.26 6.41 13.67
N THR A 454 6.79 5.74 12.63
CA THR A 454 6.06 4.47 12.76
C THR A 454 6.99 3.34 13.22
N TYR A 455 8.19 3.27 12.64
CA TYR A 455 9.22 2.35 13.09
C TYR A 455 9.61 2.61 14.55
N LEU A 456 9.82 3.89 14.91
CA LEU A 456 10.05 4.31 16.29
C LEU A 456 8.98 3.79 17.26
N GLN A 457 7.71 3.97 16.89
CA GLN A 457 6.56 3.49 17.66
C GLN A 457 6.54 1.96 17.76
N ASN A 458 6.81 1.24 16.67
CA ASN A 458 6.84 -0.22 16.68
C ASN A 458 8.02 -0.75 17.53
N ARG A 459 9.19 -0.13 17.40
CA ARG A 459 10.45 -0.50 18.08
C ARG A 459 10.39 -0.30 19.59
N PHE A 460 9.78 0.81 20.06
CA PHE A 460 9.76 1.19 21.49
C PHE A 460 8.38 1.06 22.14
N GLY A 461 7.31 0.91 21.36
CA GLY A 461 5.93 0.80 21.86
C GLY A 461 5.43 -0.62 22.08
N THR A 462 6.18 -1.65 21.63
CA THR A 462 5.91 -3.10 21.80
C THR A 462 6.38 -3.67 23.15
N ILE A 463 6.85 -2.81 24.04
CA ILE A 463 7.33 -3.19 25.36
C ILE A 463 6.14 -3.53 26.26
N SER A 464 6.31 -4.48 27.18
CA SER A 464 5.30 -4.83 28.21
C SER A 464 4.81 -3.57 28.92
N ARG A 465 3.60 -3.13 28.56
CA ARG A 465 2.99 -1.94 29.14
C ARG A 465 2.38 -2.26 30.49
N PRO A 466 2.40 -1.32 31.45
CA PRO A 466 1.83 -1.54 32.76
C PRO A 466 0.31 -1.63 32.66
N LYS A 467 -0.28 -2.43 33.55
CA LYS A 467 -1.74 -2.61 33.62
C LYS A 467 -2.47 -1.32 34.03
N SER A 468 -1.81 -0.46 34.79
CA SER A 468 -2.34 0.82 35.27
C SER A 468 -1.48 1.96 34.74
N SER A 469 -2.13 3.03 34.29
CA SER A 469 -1.46 4.29 33.94
C SER A 469 -1.18 5.14 35.19
N PRO A 470 -0.25 6.12 35.12
CA PRO A 470 -0.06 7.11 36.17
C PRO A 470 -1.36 7.83 36.51
N SER A 471 -1.54 8.18 37.78
CA SER A 471 -2.74 8.83 38.29
C SER A 471 -2.88 10.28 37.81
N ASP A 472 -1.75 10.98 37.62
CA ASP A 472 -1.72 12.33 37.08
C ASP A 472 -0.47 12.64 36.23
N PHE A 473 -0.45 13.84 35.66
CA PHE A 473 0.61 14.31 34.77
C PHE A 473 1.98 14.45 35.46
N ASN A 474 2.02 14.91 36.70
CA ASN A 474 3.31 15.10 37.38
C ASN A 474 3.86 13.74 37.84
N GLU A 475 2.99 12.82 38.27
CA GLU A 475 3.37 11.43 38.51
C GLU A 475 3.90 10.78 37.23
N PHE A 476 3.27 11.02 36.08
CA PHE A 476 3.80 10.56 34.80
C PHE A 476 5.21 11.10 34.53
N ILE A 477 5.45 12.42 34.60
CA ILE A 477 6.79 12.99 34.37
C ILE A 477 7.82 12.34 35.31
N LYS A 478 7.49 12.23 36.59
CA LYS A 478 8.35 11.59 37.59
C LYS A 478 8.68 10.14 37.23
N LEU A 479 7.67 9.35 36.89
CA LEU A 479 7.86 7.95 36.51
C LEU A 479 8.68 7.83 35.23
N VAL A 480 8.49 8.73 34.25
CA VAL A 480 9.27 8.75 33.00
C VAL A 480 10.74 8.89 33.32
N PHE A 481 11.12 9.92 34.05
CA PHE A 481 12.51 10.09 34.47
C PHE A 481 12.99 8.89 35.30
N ALA A 482 12.18 8.37 36.22
CA ALA A 482 12.56 7.19 36.98
C ALA A 482 12.83 5.95 36.11
N LYS A 483 12.16 5.82 34.96
CA LYS A 483 12.32 4.70 34.03
C LYS A 483 13.40 4.92 32.96
N MET A 484 13.95 6.13 32.84
CA MET A 484 15.10 6.39 31.98
C MET A 484 16.33 5.61 32.46
N SER A 485 17.16 5.17 31.52
CA SER A 485 18.36 4.38 31.78
C SER A 485 19.58 5.28 31.91
N SER A 486 20.11 5.36 33.12
CA SER A 486 21.39 6.03 33.41
C SER A 486 22.52 5.50 32.52
N LYS A 487 22.56 4.18 32.30
CA LYS A 487 23.58 3.52 31.48
C LYS A 487 23.48 3.92 30.01
N ILE A 488 22.27 4.02 29.44
CA ILE A 488 22.10 4.50 28.06
C ILE A 488 22.61 5.93 27.96
N LEU A 489 22.20 6.81 28.86
CA LEU A 489 22.62 8.23 28.87
C LEU A 489 24.14 8.40 29.05
N GLN A 490 24.78 7.58 29.87
CA GLN A 490 26.24 7.56 30.01
C GLN A 490 26.94 7.01 28.75
N LYS A 491 26.48 5.85 28.24
CA LYS A 491 27.10 5.15 27.12
C LYS A 491 26.96 5.93 25.82
N SER A 492 25.77 6.47 25.53
CA SER A 492 25.43 7.29 24.36
C SER A 492 26.26 8.56 24.18
N LYS A 493 27.22 8.79 25.07
CA LYS A 493 27.78 10.11 25.39
C LYS A 493 26.63 11.09 25.41
N GLY A 494 25.71 11.01 26.37
CA GLY A 494 24.54 11.90 26.48
C GLY A 494 24.88 13.41 26.51
N ARG A 495 26.17 13.74 26.38
CA ARG A 495 26.77 15.02 26.03
C ARG A 495 27.57 14.96 24.72
N GLY A 496 27.46 16.00 23.89
CA GLY A 496 28.27 16.19 22.70
C GLY A 496 29.75 16.43 23.01
N THR A 497 30.56 16.63 21.96
CA THR A 497 31.98 17.00 22.08
C THR A 497 32.18 18.32 22.84
N ASP A 498 31.16 19.17 22.85
CA ASP A 498 31.06 20.44 23.59
C ASP A 498 30.62 20.25 25.07
N GLN A 499 30.51 19.01 25.55
CA GLN A 499 30.03 18.64 26.89
C GLN A 499 28.57 19.02 27.18
N ARG A 500 27.80 19.51 26.20
CA ARG A 500 26.37 19.85 26.34
C ARG A 500 25.49 18.65 26.06
N LEU A 501 24.32 18.55 26.68
CA LEU A 501 23.44 17.40 26.50
C LEU A 501 23.09 17.19 25.03
N LEU A 502 23.02 15.95 24.53
CA LEU A 502 22.52 15.70 23.19
C LEU A 502 21.00 15.63 23.22
N GLU A 503 20.32 16.72 22.83
CA GLU A 503 18.86 16.88 22.95
C GLU A 503 18.08 15.66 22.40
N ARG A 504 18.49 15.16 21.23
CA ARG A 504 17.85 14.01 20.58
C ARG A 504 17.96 12.72 21.41
N VAL A 505 19.07 12.49 22.10
CA VAL A 505 19.24 11.32 22.98
C VAL A 505 18.20 11.36 24.10
N TRP A 506 18.05 12.53 24.72
CA TRP A 506 17.11 12.74 25.83
C TRP A 506 15.66 12.66 25.39
N GLN A 507 15.30 13.28 24.27
CA GLN A 507 13.96 13.20 23.69
C GLN A 507 13.56 11.75 23.40
N MET A 508 14.47 10.96 22.84
CA MET A 508 14.23 9.56 22.49
C MET A 508 14.13 8.67 23.73
N GLU A 509 14.99 8.87 24.71
CA GLU A 509 14.95 8.12 25.96
C GLU A 509 13.71 8.47 26.80
N PHE A 510 13.29 9.74 26.80
CA PHE A 510 12.03 10.17 27.39
C PHE A 510 10.84 9.50 26.69
N TYR A 511 10.84 9.47 25.36
CA TYR A 511 9.81 8.80 24.57
C TYR A 511 9.74 7.30 24.90
N ARG A 512 10.87 6.59 24.86
CA ARG A 512 10.98 5.16 25.23
C ARG A 512 10.42 4.91 26.63
N ALA A 513 10.89 5.66 27.63
CA ALA A 513 10.44 5.52 29.01
C ALA A 513 8.94 5.80 29.15
N SER A 514 8.42 6.82 28.46
CA SER A 514 6.99 7.13 28.41
C SER A 514 6.15 5.96 27.90
N MET A 515 6.59 5.30 26.83
CA MET A 515 5.88 4.15 26.26
C MET A 515 5.83 2.94 27.21
N GLN A 516 6.80 2.82 28.13
CA GLN A 516 6.82 1.76 29.16
C GLN A 516 5.99 2.09 30.41
N ILE A 517 5.43 3.29 30.51
CA ILE A 517 4.68 3.76 31.68
C ILE A 517 3.20 3.94 31.36
N LEU A 518 2.89 4.27 30.11
CA LEU A 518 1.51 4.46 29.67
C LEU A 518 0.89 3.10 29.32
N SER A 519 -0.30 2.82 29.86
CA SER A 519 -1.06 1.63 29.46
C SER A 519 -1.65 1.79 28.05
N GLU A 520 -2.02 0.69 27.39
CA GLU A 520 -2.65 0.72 26.05
C GLU A 520 -3.97 1.51 26.03
N ASN A 521 -4.72 1.44 27.13
CA ASN A 521 -6.01 2.12 27.29
C ASN A 521 -5.90 3.52 27.90
N ASN A 522 -4.71 4.13 27.89
CA ASN A 522 -4.55 5.44 28.53
C ASN A 522 -5.28 6.55 27.76
N CYS A 523 -6.26 7.20 28.40
CA CYS A 523 -6.96 8.37 27.87
C CYS A 523 -6.30 9.71 28.27
N ALA A 524 -5.05 9.68 28.74
CA ALA A 524 -4.26 10.88 28.98
C ALA A 524 -4.00 11.60 27.65
N SER A 525 -4.29 12.89 27.62
CA SER A 525 -4.02 13.75 26.48
C SER A 525 -3.08 14.84 26.96
N TRP A 526 -1.77 14.59 26.88
CA TRP A 526 -0.75 15.52 27.36
C TRP A 526 0.14 15.97 26.20
N ALA A 527 0.63 17.20 26.25
CA ALA A 527 1.58 17.73 25.29
C ALA A 527 2.88 18.11 26.01
N ILE A 528 4.02 17.66 25.49
CA ILE A 528 5.32 17.89 26.11
C ILE A 528 6.28 18.30 25.01
N GLU A 529 6.98 19.42 25.20
CA GLU A 529 8.16 19.77 24.43
C GLU A 529 9.39 19.66 25.34
N ILE A 530 10.49 19.14 24.80
CA ILE A 530 11.74 18.91 25.55
C ILE A 530 12.85 19.66 24.84
N LEU A 531 13.62 20.44 25.59
CA LEU A 531 14.81 21.16 25.14
C LEU A 531 15.98 20.93 26.11
N ARG A 532 17.15 21.49 25.77
CA ARG A 532 18.37 21.38 26.57
C ARG A 532 18.95 22.74 26.94
N ASP A 533 19.52 22.82 28.15
CA ASP A 533 20.42 23.86 28.64
C ASP A 533 19.90 25.29 28.36
N GLY A 534 18.58 25.52 28.40
CA GLY A 534 17.96 26.82 28.11
C GLY A 534 18.06 27.28 26.65
N SER A 535 18.52 26.42 25.74
CA SER A 535 18.74 26.76 24.33
C SER A 535 17.44 27.22 23.69
N LYS A 536 17.41 28.49 23.25
CA LYS A 536 16.23 29.12 22.64
C LYS A 536 14.96 29.03 23.50
N LEU A 537 15.09 28.98 24.83
CA LEU A 537 13.96 28.81 25.75
C LEU A 537 12.80 29.78 25.46
N LEU A 538 13.11 31.06 25.24
CA LEU A 538 12.10 32.07 24.91
C LEU A 538 11.37 31.78 23.58
N ASP A 539 12.05 31.21 22.58
CA ASP A 539 11.43 30.83 21.31
C ASP A 539 10.47 29.65 21.50
N HIS A 540 10.88 28.65 22.27
CA HIS A 540 10.03 27.50 22.59
C HIS A 540 8.81 27.91 23.42
N GLN A 541 9.00 28.73 24.45
CA GLN A 541 7.90 29.30 25.24
C GLN A 541 6.90 30.08 24.36
N ARG A 542 7.38 30.82 23.34
CA ARG A 542 6.52 31.57 22.42
C ARG A 542 5.59 30.68 21.59
N ARG A 543 6.02 29.47 21.20
CA ARG A 543 5.21 28.52 20.40
C ARG A 543 3.90 28.10 21.06
N PHE A 544 3.82 28.21 22.39
CA PHE A 544 2.62 27.92 23.19
C PHE A 544 1.74 29.16 23.44
N GLN A 545 2.16 30.35 23.03
CA GLN A 545 1.41 31.59 23.20
C GLN A 545 0.37 31.79 22.10
N LYS A 546 -0.70 32.53 22.43
CA LYS A 546 -1.87 32.73 21.56
C LYS A 546 -1.48 33.13 20.12
N GLY A 547 -1.90 32.33 19.15
CA GLY A 547 -1.67 32.56 17.72
C GLY A 547 -0.44 31.85 17.14
N ASP A 548 0.34 31.14 17.95
CA ASP A 548 1.56 30.46 17.53
C ASP A 548 1.33 28.94 17.25
N ILE A 549 2.36 28.26 16.76
CA ILE A 549 2.27 26.96 16.07
C ILE A 549 1.77 25.79 16.91
N TYR A 550 1.88 25.82 18.24
CA TYR A 550 1.40 24.73 19.11
C TYR A 550 0.06 25.01 19.78
N VAL A 551 -0.47 26.22 19.67
CA VAL A 551 -1.80 26.55 20.22
C VAL A 551 -2.90 25.61 19.76
N PRO A 552 -2.95 25.19 18.47
CA PRO A 552 -3.95 24.21 18.04
C PRO A 552 -3.83 22.87 18.76
N ILE A 553 -2.61 22.39 19.03
CA ILE A 553 -2.35 21.13 19.78
C ILE A 553 -2.88 21.24 21.21
N LEU A 554 -2.73 22.41 21.84
CA LEU A 554 -3.18 22.63 23.22
C LEU A 554 -4.70 22.46 23.41
N LYS A 555 -5.51 22.67 22.37
CA LYS A 555 -6.95 22.38 22.42
C LYS A 555 -7.25 20.90 22.69
N HIS A 556 -6.33 20.02 22.29
CA HIS A 556 -6.44 18.57 22.42
C HIS A 556 -5.66 18.02 23.61
N ALA A 557 -4.98 18.88 24.38
CA ALA A 557 -4.18 18.51 25.54
C ALA A 557 -4.88 18.96 26.84
N LYS A 558 -5.10 18.01 27.76
CA LYS A 558 -5.60 18.28 29.12
C LYS A 558 -4.57 19.02 29.98
N LYS A 559 -3.28 18.74 29.76
CA LYS A 559 -2.14 19.39 30.40
C LYS A 559 -0.97 19.45 29.42
N TRP A 560 -0.08 20.41 29.63
CA TRP A 560 1.15 20.53 28.86
C TRP A 560 2.30 21.05 29.71
N ALA A 561 3.53 20.75 29.27
CA ALA A 561 4.75 21.27 29.87
C ALA A 561 5.85 21.50 28.83
N LEU A 562 6.70 22.47 29.12
CA LEU A 562 8.00 22.65 28.48
C LEU A 562 9.08 22.14 29.45
N ILE A 563 9.79 21.08 29.07
CA ILE A 563 10.78 20.43 29.92
C ILE A 563 12.18 20.81 29.45
N ASP A 564 12.85 21.65 30.22
CA ASP A 564 14.21 22.10 29.93
C ASP A 564 15.22 21.31 30.76
N ILE A 565 16.02 20.48 30.09
CA ILE A 565 16.98 19.58 30.74
C ILE A 565 18.35 20.25 30.76
N HIS A 566 18.90 20.43 31.96
CA HIS A 566 20.14 21.13 32.22
C HIS A 566 21.25 20.16 32.64
N SER A 567 22.40 20.32 32.01
CA SER A 567 23.65 19.72 32.44
C SER A 567 24.01 20.16 33.87
N SER A 568 24.65 19.26 34.61
CA SER A 568 25.29 19.65 35.89
C SER A 568 26.19 20.86 35.68
N GLY A 569 26.03 21.88 36.52
CA GLY A 569 26.83 23.10 36.50
C GLY A 569 26.34 24.21 35.56
N ILE A 570 25.27 23.99 34.78
CA ILE A 570 24.63 25.07 34.01
C ILE A 570 23.58 25.75 34.89
N GLU A 571 23.59 27.09 34.88
CA GLU A 571 22.66 27.90 35.64
C GLU A 571 21.26 27.86 35.00
N LEU A 572 20.25 27.73 35.85
CA LEU A 572 18.86 27.84 35.42
C LEU A 572 18.52 29.30 35.09
N PRO A 573 17.50 29.52 34.25
CA PRO A 573 16.92 30.85 34.06
C PRO A 573 16.52 31.47 35.39
N GLU A 574 16.63 32.80 35.45
CA GLU A 574 16.21 33.59 36.60
C GLU A 574 14.72 33.34 36.90
N PRO A 575 14.28 33.40 38.18
CA PRO A 575 12.89 33.12 38.54
C PRO A 575 11.83 33.89 37.74
N GLU A 576 12.17 35.09 37.26
CA GLU A 576 11.30 35.96 36.46
C GLU A 576 11.09 35.46 35.01
N GLU A 577 12.03 34.68 34.49
CA GLU A 577 11.99 34.09 33.14
C GLU A 577 11.20 32.78 33.11
N ARG A 578 11.04 32.13 34.28
CA ARG A 578 10.33 30.85 34.44
C ARG A 578 8.83 31.04 34.25
N LYS A 579 8.23 30.26 33.34
CA LYS A 579 6.79 30.28 33.11
C LYS A 579 6.10 29.17 33.89
N LYS A 580 4.79 29.33 34.07
CA LYS A 580 3.92 28.41 34.83
C LYS A 580 3.96 26.95 34.35
N HIS A 581 4.32 26.71 33.09
CA HIS A 581 4.32 25.38 32.47
C HIS A 581 5.74 24.83 32.25
N ASP A 582 6.75 25.55 32.73
CA ASP A 582 8.14 25.13 32.60
C ASP A 582 8.49 24.16 33.72
N ILE A 583 9.17 23.08 33.36
CA ILE A 583 9.75 22.11 34.28
C ILE A 583 11.23 22.08 33.98
N TYR A 584 12.06 22.42 34.98
CA TYR A 584 13.51 22.35 34.85
C TYR A 584 14.01 21.03 35.40
N VAL A 585 14.95 20.41 34.69
CA VAL A 585 15.50 19.11 35.05
C VAL A 585 17.01 19.24 35.16
N ILE A 586 17.55 19.24 36.38
CA ILE A 586 19.00 19.29 36.58
C ILE A 586 19.56 17.87 36.67
N CYS A 587 20.43 17.51 35.74
CA CYS A 587 21.10 16.21 35.72
C CYS A 587 22.26 16.16 36.72
N ALA A 588 22.38 15.05 37.45
CA ALA A 588 23.62 14.71 38.14
C ALA A 588 24.76 14.46 37.13
N GLU A 589 26.01 14.72 37.53
CA GLU A 589 27.17 14.54 36.65
C GLU A 589 27.29 13.13 36.07
N ASN A 590 26.93 12.12 36.85
CA ASN A 590 26.95 10.72 36.47
C ASN A 590 25.62 10.23 35.86
N PHE A 591 24.63 11.09 35.64
CA PHE A 591 23.30 10.70 35.15
C PHE A 591 22.62 9.59 35.97
N GLU A 592 22.93 9.40 37.25
CA GLU A 592 22.22 8.41 38.09
C GLU A 592 20.92 8.98 38.67
N SER A 593 20.79 10.30 38.66
CA SER A 593 19.60 10.99 39.14
C SER A 593 19.41 12.32 38.43
N VAL A 594 18.17 12.81 38.50
CA VAL A 594 17.79 14.15 38.09
C VAL A 594 17.03 14.83 39.23
N ARG A 595 17.03 16.16 39.19
CA ARG A 595 16.26 17.00 40.10
C ARG A 595 15.22 17.75 39.28
N LEU A 596 13.96 17.43 39.53
CA LEU A 596 12.81 18.02 38.85
C LEU A 596 12.37 19.25 39.64
N ILE A 597 12.38 20.41 38.99
CA ILE A 597 11.98 21.69 39.55
C ILE A 597 10.72 22.14 38.81
N TYR A 598 9.60 22.01 39.49
CA TYR A 598 8.29 22.51 39.08
C TYR A 598 8.09 23.94 39.61
N PRO A 599 7.08 24.67 39.14
CA PRO A 599 6.79 26.02 39.64
C PRO A 599 6.51 26.09 41.16
N ASP A 600 5.98 25.02 41.75
CA ASP A 600 5.49 24.97 43.12
C ASP A 600 6.27 23.99 44.03
N ARG A 601 7.13 23.14 43.46
CA ARG A 601 7.82 22.08 44.20
C ARG A 601 9.10 21.62 43.50
N GLU A 602 9.96 20.95 44.26
CA GLU A 602 11.16 20.31 43.76
C GLU A 602 11.23 18.87 44.28
N GLU A 603 11.69 17.94 43.46
CA GLU A 603 11.91 16.56 43.87
C GLU A 603 13.10 15.92 43.16
N SER A 604 13.78 15.01 43.86
CA SER A 604 14.88 14.22 43.30
C SER A 604 14.39 12.86 42.83
N VAL A 605 14.80 12.45 41.64
CA VAL A 605 14.41 11.20 40.99
C VAL A 605 15.65 10.44 40.58
N ARG A 606 15.78 9.18 41.02
CA ARG A 606 16.82 8.27 40.54
C ARG A 606 16.42 7.70 39.18
N LEU A 607 17.36 7.60 38.26
CA LEU A 607 17.16 6.96 36.96
C LEU A 607 17.39 5.45 37.14
N LEU A 608 16.31 4.67 37.22
CA LEU A 608 16.29 3.26 37.59
C LEU A 608 16.07 2.32 36.40
N GLY A 609 16.05 2.83 35.16
CA GLY A 609 15.80 2.01 33.97
C GLY A 609 16.81 0.86 33.79
N ASP A 610 16.30 -0.35 33.51
CA ASP A 610 17.10 -1.57 33.35
C ASP A 610 17.98 -1.59 32.09
N GLU A 611 18.89 -2.56 32.07
CA GLU A 611 19.95 -2.78 31.08
C GLU A 611 19.51 -3.21 29.68
N GLU A 612 18.22 -3.38 29.39
CA GLU A 612 17.78 -3.73 28.03
C GLU A 612 18.13 -2.57 27.09
N ASN A 613 19.36 -2.68 26.61
CA ASN A 613 20.07 -1.84 25.68
C ASN A 613 19.41 -2.17 24.35
N LEU A 614 18.18 -1.70 24.14
CA LEU A 614 17.46 -1.86 22.87
C LEU A 614 18.28 -1.28 21.70
N LEU A 615 19.38 -0.58 21.98
CA LEU A 615 20.27 -0.06 20.99
C LEU A 615 21.50 -0.92 20.71
N GLU A 616 21.96 -1.86 21.55
CA GLU A 616 23.27 -2.59 21.45
C GLU A 616 24.52 -1.76 21.06
N TYR A 617 24.37 -0.46 20.78
CA TYR A 617 25.31 0.45 20.17
C TYR A 617 25.25 1.78 20.92
N ASN A 618 26.35 2.53 20.80
CA ASN A 618 26.50 3.81 21.42
C ASN A 618 25.86 4.90 20.54
N ILE A 619 24.86 5.64 21.04
CA ILE A 619 24.23 6.73 20.27
C ILE A 619 25.26 7.77 19.78
N SER A 620 26.42 7.88 20.46
CA SER A 620 27.51 8.76 20.05
C SER A 620 28.21 8.33 18.76
N ASP A 621 28.10 7.06 18.37
CA ASP A 621 28.69 6.55 17.11
C ASP A 621 27.86 7.00 15.89
N PHE A 622 26.69 7.59 16.12
CA PHE A 622 25.75 8.05 15.08
C PHE A 622 25.64 9.59 15.02
N ILE A 623 26.40 10.30 15.85
CA ILE A 623 26.43 11.78 15.93
C ILE A 623 27.82 12.26 15.53
N ASP A 624 28.25 11.86 14.34
CA ASP A 624 29.31 12.54 13.62
C ASP A 624 28.67 13.51 12.62
N ASP A 625 28.14 14.63 13.13
CA ASP A 625 28.17 15.91 12.42
C ASP A 625 27.91 17.05 13.42
N PRO A 626 28.70 18.14 13.42
CA PRO A 626 28.36 19.33 14.17
C PRO A 626 27.07 19.85 13.53
N MET A 627 26.01 19.95 14.34
CA MET A 627 24.78 20.59 13.90
C MET A 627 25.12 21.92 13.22
N VAL A 628 24.91 21.97 11.90
CA VAL A 628 24.66 23.21 11.20
C VAL A 628 23.50 23.83 11.94
N THR A 629 23.84 24.91 12.62
CA THR A 629 22.96 25.83 13.32
C THR A 629 21.75 26.14 12.46
N ASP A 630 20.57 25.86 12.99
CA ASP A 630 19.53 26.88 13.01
C ASP A 630 19.16 27.17 14.45
#